data_AF-A0A7J5F019-F1
#
_entry.id   AF-A0A7J5F019-F1
#
_cell.length_a   1.000
_cell.length_b   1.000
_cell.length_c   1.000
_cell.angle_alpha   90.00
_cell.angle_beta   90.00
_cell.angle_gamma   90.00
#
_symmetry.space_group_name_H-M   'P 1'
#
loop_
_entity.id
_entity.type
_entity.pdbx_description
1 polymer ?
#
loop_
_entity_poly.entity_id
_entity_poly.type
_entity_poly.pdbx_seq_one_letter_code
_entity_poly.pdbx_strand_id
1 'polypeptide(L)'
;MGDVWLALDRRIGREVAVKVARPEDDEDIKRFLREARVQGQLDHPAVVPVHDVGTREDGTVYFTMKRVRGETLATIVGRLAQGDEEARRRYGLRKLLTAFLSACHAVEVAHDHGLVHRDIKPGNVMLGDHGEVYVLDWGLAKVRGTDDVSSRPSLPPALA
;
A
#
# COMPACT_ATOMS: atom_id res chain seq x y z
N MET A 1 -14.24 -1.23 -5.19
CA MET A 1 -13.05 -1.03 -4.32
C MET A 1 -13.29 -1.79 -3.03
N GLY A 2 -12.39 -2.71 -2.68
CA GLY A 2 -12.64 -3.81 -1.74
C GLY A 2 -12.59 -3.46 -0.25
N ASP A 3 -13.02 -4.40 0.59
CA ASP A 3 -12.78 -4.32 2.04
C ASP A 3 -11.37 -4.77 2.39
N VAL A 4 -10.83 -4.24 3.48
CA VAL A 4 -9.59 -4.74 4.09
C VAL A 4 -9.92 -5.42 5.42
N TRP A 5 -9.53 -6.69 5.54
CA TRP A 5 -9.78 -7.55 6.69
C TRP A 5 -8.47 -7.84 7.41
N LEU A 6 -8.50 -7.90 8.74
CA LEU A 6 -7.43 -8.50 9.53
C LEU A 6 -7.58 -10.03 9.50
N ALA A 7 -6.53 -10.75 9.12
CA ALA A 7 -6.52 -12.20 9.15
C ALA A 7 -5.26 -12.75 9.82
N LEU A 8 -5.35 -13.98 10.33
CA LEU A 8 -4.20 -14.75 10.81
C LEU A 8 -3.78 -15.73 9.72
N ASP A 9 -2.58 -15.56 9.19
CA ASP A 9 -1.90 -16.57 8.40
C ASP A 9 -1.57 -17.75 9.32
N ARG A 10 -2.33 -18.83 9.21
CA ARG A 10 -2.20 -20.02 10.08
C ARG A 10 -0.96 -20.85 9.78
N ARG A 11 -0.34 -20.69 8.60
CA ARG A 11 0.85 -21.46 8.22
C ARG A 11 2.11 -20.83 8.81
N ILE A 12 2.21 -19.51 8.70
CA ILE A 12 3.36 -18.74 9.21
C ILE A 12 3.15 -18.33 10.68
N GLY A 13 1.91 -18.22 11.14
CA GLY A 13 1.58 -17.77 12.50
C GLY A 13 1.69 -16.25 12.67
N ARG A 14 1.34 -15.47 11.64
CA ARG A 14 1.40 -14.00 11.66
C ARG A 14 0.09 -13.35 11.22
N GLU A 15 -0.16 -12.15 11.68
CA GLU A 15 -1.29 -11.36 11.19
C GLU A 15 -0.96 -10.67 9.87
N VAL A 16 -1.93 -10.66 8.97
CA VAL A 16 -1.86 -10.03 7.65
C VAL A 16 -3.10 -9.19 7.40
N ALA A 17 -2.99 -8.21 6.50
CA ALA A 17 -4.14 -7.52 5.95
C ALA A 17 -4.57 -8.23 4.66
N VAL A 18 -5.86 -8.46 4.49
CA VAL A 18 -6.44 -9.12 3.31
C VAL A 18 -7.39 -8.14 2.64
N LYS A 19 -7.03 -7.65 1.45
CA LYS A 19 -7.95 -6.87 0.63
C LYS A 19 -8.79 -7.85 -0.19
N VAL A 20 -10.11 -7.71 -0.16
CA VAL A 20 -11.05 -8.60 -0.85
C VAL A 20 -11.81 -7.80 -1.90
N ALA A 21 -11.81 -8.27 -3.15
CA ALA A 21 -12.52 -7.59 -4.23
C ALA A 21 -14.03 -7.57 -3.96
N ARG A 22 -14.65 -6.43 -4.26
CA ARG A 22 -16.11 -6.28 -4.41
C ARG A 22 -16.35 -5.72 -5.82
N PRO A 23 -16.33 -6.58 -6.85
CA PRO A 23 -16.47 -6.12 -8.23
C PRO A 23 -17.95 -5.97 -8.60
N GLU A 24 -18.25 -4.89 -9.32
CA GLU A 24 -19.54 -4.75 -10.02
C GLU A 24 -19.44 -5.25 -11.47
N ASP A 25 -18.22 -5.24 -12.03
CA ASP A 25 -17.91 -5.71 -13.38
C ASP A 25 -16.49 -6.34 -13.48
N ASP A 26 -16.14 -6.85 -14.66
CA ASP A 26 -14.81 -7.42 -14.92
C ASP A 26 -13.68 -6.36 -14.85
N GLU A 27 -14.00 -5.09 -15.07
CA GLU A 27 -13.03 -4.00 -15.07
C GLU A 27 -12.58 -3.67 -13.64
N ASP A 28 -13.50 -3.76 -12.67
CA ASP A 28 -13.18 -3.73 -11.25
C ASP A 28 -12.21 -4.81 -10.83
N ILE A 29 -12.38 -6.04 -11.33
CA ILE A 29 -11.47 -7.15 -11.04
C ILE A 29 -10.08 -6.85 -11.62
N LYS A 30 -10.00 -6.37 -12.86
CA LYS A 30 -8.72 -5.99 -13.47
C LYS A 30 -8.02 -4.89 -12.69
N ARG A 31 -8.75 -3.83 -12.32
CA ARG A 31 -8.22 -2.73 -11.50
C ARG A 31 -7.73 -3.21 -10.14
N PHE A 32 -8.47 -4.10 -9.50
CA PHE A 32 -8.09 -4.70 -8.22
C PHE A 32 -6.80 -5.53 -8.31
N LEU A 33 -6.70 -6.41 -9.31
CA LEU A 33 -5.49 -7.20 -9.55
C LEU A 33 -4.30 -6.33 -9.96
N ARG A 34 -4.57 -5.25 -10.70
CA ARG A 34 -3.55 -4.28 -11.10
C ARG A 34 -2.96 -3.55 -9.91
N GLU A 35 -3.77 -3.18 -8.92
CA GLU A 35 -3.28 -2.62 -7.65
C GLU A 35 -2.27 -3.55 -6.98
N ALA A 36 -2.63 -4.82 -6.78
CA ALA A 36 -1.76 -5.80 -6.15
C ALA A 36 -0.44 -5.98 -6.91
N ARG A 37 -0.49 -6.00 -8.25
CA ARG A 37 0.71 -6.13 -9.10
C ARG A 37 1.60 -4.89 -9.03
N VAL A 38 1.02 -3.70 -9.13
CA VAL A 38 1.77 -2.44 -9.05
C VAL A 38 2.45 -2.34 -7.69
N GLN A 39 1.71 -2.56 -6.60
CA GLN A 39 2.27 -2.51 -5.26
C GLN A 39 3.34 -3.59 -5.04
N GLY A 40 3.12 -4.81 -5.55
CA GLY A 40 4.06 -5.93 -5.42
C GLY A 40 5.35 -5.78 -6.26
N GLN A 41 5.38 -4.90 -7.26
CA GLN A 41 6.58 -4.62 -8.07
C GLN A 41 7.49 -3.57 -7.44
N LEU A 42 7.00 -2.81 -6.46
CA LEU A 42 7.76 -1.75 -5.82
C LEU A 42 8.49 -2.29 -4.58
N ASP A 43 9.78 -2.55 -4.72
CA ASP A 43 10.65 -2.93 -3.60
C ASP A 43 11.19 -1.69 -2.89
N HIS A 44 10.48 -1.23 -1.85
CA HIS A 44 10.90 -0.09 -1.05
C HIS A 44 10.35 -0.22 0.39
N PRO A 45 11.13 0.13 1.44
CA PRO A 45 10.70 -0.01 2.84
C PRO A 45 9.42 0.77 3.18
N ALA A 46 9.12 1.83 2.43
CA ALA A 46 7.91 2.63 2.58
C ALA A 46 6.76 2.28 1.63
N VAL A 47 6.84 1.14 0.94
CA VAL A 47 5.71 0.52 0.23
C VAL A 47 5.24 -0.69 1.04
N VAL A 48 3.93 -0.89 1.13
CA VAL A 48 3.39 -2.05 1.85
C VAL A 48 3.64 -3.32 1.04
N PRO A 49 4.39 -4.32 1.57
CA PRO A 49 4.64 -5.54 0.82
C PRO A 49 3.34 -6.33 0.59
N VAL A 50 3.08 -6.67 -0.67
CA VAL A 50 2.10 -7.69 -1.04
C VAL A 50 2.73 -9.06 -0.82
N HIS A 51 1.98 -9.97 -0.19
CA HIS A 51 2.45 -11.32 0.12
C HIS A 51 1.95 -12.35 -0.91
N ASP A 52 0.67 -12.27 -1.29
CA ASP A 52 0.08 -13.23 -2.22
C ASP A 52 -1.22 -12.69 -2.86
N VAL A 53 -1.62 -13.26 -3.99
CA VAL A 53 -2.90 -13.02 -4.67
C VAL A 53 -3.61 -14.35 -4.85
N GLY A 54 -4.88 -14.43 -4.45
CA GLY A 54 -5.64 -15.67 -4.50
C GLY A 54 -7.09 -15.48 -4.92
N THR A 55 -7.75 -16.61 -5.12
CA THR A 55 -9.18 -16.70 -5.43
C THR A 55 -9.82 -17.65 -4.43
N ARG A 56 -10.95 -17.25 -3.85
CA ARG A 56 -11.77 -18.09 -2.97
C ARG A 56 -12.57 -19.11 -3.78
N GLU A 57 -13.13 -20.11 -3.11
CA GLU A 57 -13.98 -21.13 -3.75
C GLU A 57 -15.21 -20.53 -4.45
N ASP A 58 -15.72 -19.42 -3.93
CA ASP A 58 -16.83 -18.65 -4.52
C ASP A 58 -16.43 -17.75 -5.71
N GLY A 59 -15.16 -17.81 -6.14
CA GLY A 59 -14.62 -16.98 -7.21
C GLY A 59 -14.15 -15.58 -6.78
N THR A 60 -14.31 -15.21 -5.52
CA THR A 60 -13.90 -13.88 -5.03
C THR A 60 -12.38 -13.76 -5.01
N VAL A 61 -11.85 -12.76 -5.71
CA VAL A 61 -10.42 -12.46 -5.75
C VAL A 61 -10.00 -11.66 -4.52
N TYR A 62 -8.83 -11.96 -3.98
CA TYR A 62 -8.24 -11.24 -2.86
C TYR A 62 -6.72 -11.15 -3.01
N PHE A 63 -6.10 -10.24 -2.27
CA PHE A 63 -4.66 -10.27 -2.05
C PHE A 63 -4.33 -10.02 -0.60
N THR A 64 -3.22 -10.61 -0.15
CA THR A 64 -2.71 -10.46 1.21
C THR A 64 -1.51 -9.53 1.20
N MET A 65 -1.36 -8.74 2.25
CA MET A 65 -0.26 -7.79 2.40
C MET A 65 0.11 -7.64 3.88
N LYS A 66 1.24 -6.98 4.13
CA LYS A 66 1.66 -6.66 5.50
C LYS A 66 0.53 -5.94 6.23
N ARG A 67 0.21 -6.42 7.45
CA ARG A 67 -0.60 -5.64 8.40
C ARG A 67 0.23 -4.44 8.85
N VAL A 68 -0.11 -3.25 8.36
CA VAL A 68 0.48 -2.01 8.86
C VAL A 68 -0.16 -1.65 10.20
N ARG A 69 0.68 -1.45 11.22
CA ARG A 69 0.27 -0.95 12.53
C ARG A 69 0.70 0.50 12.65
N GLY A 70 -0.15 1.35 13.23
CA GLY A 70 0.14 2.76 13.40
C GLY A 70 -1.06 3.65 13.12
N GLU A 71 -0.78 4.94 12.94
CA GLU A 71 -1.79 5.97 12.66
C GLU A 71 -1.56 6.56 11.26
N THR A 72 -2.64 6.97 10.59
CA THR A 72 -2.50 7.74 9.35
C THR A 72 -1.95 9.13 9.65
N LEU A 73 -1.20 9.71 8.71
CA LEU A 73 -0.73 11.08 8.82
C LEU A 73 -1.92 12.05 8.92
N ALA A 74 -3.06 11.75 8.30
CA ALA A 74 -4.29 12.52 8.47
C ALA A 74 -4.74 12.57 9.94
N THR A 75 -4.80 11.42 10.63
CA THR A 75 -5.14 11.34 12.05
C THR A 75 -4.13 12.11 12.90
N ILE A 76 -2.83 11.93 12.64
CA ILE A 76 -1.75 12.60 13.37
C ILE A 76 -1.85 14.12 13.22
N VAL A 77 -1.98 14.62 12.00
CA VAL A 77 -2.12 16.06 11.73
C VAL A 77 -3.38 16.63 12.38
N GLY A 78 -4.50 15.89 12.35
CA GLY A 78 -5.73 16.28 13.03
C GLY A 78 -5.54 16.44 14.54
N ARG A 79 -4.91 15.47 15.20
CA ARG A 79 -4.60 15.53 16.65
C ARG A 79 -3.67 16.71 16.98
N LEU A 80 -2.62 16.92 16.19
CA LEU A 80 -1.70 18.05 16.36
C LEU A 80 -2.40 19.41 16.23
N ALA A 81 -3.30 19.55 15.26
CA ALA A 81 -4.08 20.76 15.05
C ALA A 81 -5.03 21.05 16.22
N GLN A 82 -5.56 20.01 16.87
CA GLN A 82 -6.38 20.11 18.09
C GLN A 82 -5.56 20.37 19.36
N GLY A 83 -4.23 20.41 19.26
CA GLY A 83 -3.34 20.68 20.38
C GLY A 83 -3.08 19.49 21.30
N ASP A 84 -3.32 18.26 20.83
CA ASP A 84 -3.03 17.03 21.58
C ASP A 84 -1.55 16.96 21.99
N GLU A 85 -1.28 17.03 23.29
CA GLU A 85 0.06 17.01 23.86
C GLU A 85 0.78 15.67 23.68
N GLU A 86 0.04 14.56 23.70
CA GLU A 86 0.61 13.24 23.44
C GLU A 86 1.08 13.15 21.99
N ALA A 87 0.24 13.61 21.05
CA ALA A 87 0.60 13.66 19.64
C ALA A 87 1.83 14.56 19.41
N ARG A 88 1.91 15.73 20.07
CA ARG A 88 3.07 16.64 19.98
C ARG A 88 4.36 15.98 20.49
N ARG A 89 4.29 15.25 21.61
CA ARG A 89 5.43 14.51 22.16
C ARG A 89 5.86 13.37 21.24
N ARG A 90 4.90 12.64 20.68
CA ARG A 90 5.14 11.44 19.87
C ARG A 90 5.55 11.74 18.43
N TYR A 91 5.02 12.81 17.85
CA TYR A 91 5.16 13.20 16.44
C TYR A 91 5.76 14.60 16.30
N GLY A 92 6.95 14.80 16.89
CA GLY A 92 7.70 16.04 16.72
C GLY A 92 8.13 16.30 15.27
N LEU A 93 8.48 17.56 14.96
CA LEU A 93 8.82 18.03 13.61
C LEU A 93 9.82 17.13 12.89
N ARG A 94 10.91 16.73 13.56
CA ARG A 94 11.94 15.84 12.97
C ARG A 94 11.36 14.49 12.53
N LYS A 95 10.47 13.90 13.32
CA LYS A 95 9.84 12.61 12.99
C LYS A 95 8.92 12.77 11.77
N LEU A 96 8.15 13.85 11.73
CA LEU A 96 7.26 14.16 10.59
C LEU A 96 8.06 14.42 9.30
N LEU A 97 9.16 15.18 9.38
CA LEU A 97 10.03 15.40 8.22
C LEU A 97 10.70 14.11 7.73
N THR A 98 11.12 13.23 8.65
CA THR A 98 11.67 11.91 8.31
C THR A 98 10.62 11.06 7.59
N ALA A 99 9.37 11.10 8.06
CA ALA A 99 8.29 10.38 7.42
C ALA A 99 7.92 10.94 6.04
N PHE A 100 7.93 12.27 5.91
CA PHE A 100 7.74 12.93 4.62
C PHE A 100 8.82 12.50 3.61
N LEU A 101 10.10 12.53 3.99
CA LEU A 101 11.19 12.07 3.12
C LEU A 101 11.04 10.59 2.74
N SER A 102 10.65 9.74 3.68
CA SER A 102 10.43 8.30 3.40
C SER A 102 9.30 8.08 2.38
N ALA A 103 8.22 8.87 2.46
CA ALA A 103 7.15 8.84 1.47
C ALA A 103 7.62 9.37 0.11
N CYS A 104 8.45 10.42 0.08
CA CYS A 104 9.04 10.93 -1.16
C CYS A 104 9.92 9.89 -1.85
N HIS A 105 10.78 9.16 -1.12
CA HIS A 105 11.59 8.09 -1.71
C HIS A 105 10.73 6.93 -2.26
N ALA A 106 9.62 6.59 -1.61
CA ALA A 106 8.69 5.60 -2.17
C ALA A 106 8.07 6.06 -3.49
N VAL A 107 7.73 7.35 -3.58
CA VAL A 107 7.19 7.97 -4.80
C VAL A 107 8.26 8.06 -5.89
N GLU A 108 9.50 8.36 -5.54
CA GLU A 108 10.65 8.33 -6.45
C GLU A 108 10.84 6.95 -7.07
N VAL A 109 10.90 5.89 -6.25
CA VAL A 109 10.98 4.51 -6.75
C VAL A 109 9.81 4.18 -7.67
N ALA A 110 8.59 4.62 -7.36
CA ALA A 110 7.47 4.43 -8.26
C ALA A 110 7.68 5.14 -9.60
N HIS A 111 8.15 6.39 -9.60
CA HIS A 111 8.41 7.14 -10.81
C HIS A 111 9.51 6.50 -11.68
N ASP A 112 10.55 5.91 -11.07
CA ASP A 112 11.60 5.18 -11.78
C ASP A 112 11.04 3.94 -12.52
N HIS A 113 9.98 3.34 -11.98
CA HIS A 113 9.23 2.26 -12.61
C HIS A 113 8.15 2.78 -13.58
N GLY A 114 8.14 4.08 -13.89
CA GLY A 114 7.14 4.72 -14.74
C GLY A 114 5.76 4.79 -14.11
N LEU A 115 5.61 4.56 -12.81
CA LEU A 115 4.34 4.56 -12.08
C LEU A 115 4.09 5.91 -11.40
N VAL A 116 2.90 6.46 -11.58
CA VAL A 116 2.44 7.67 -10.87
C VAL A 116 1.32 7.27 -9.92
N HIS A 117 1.48 7.51 -8.61
CA HIS A 117 0.50 7.08 -7.58
C HIS A 117 -0.89 7.73 -7.72
N ARG A 118 -0.95 9.03 -8.08
CA ARG A 118 -2.18 9.84 -8.30
C ARG A 118 -3.12 10.08 -7.10
N ASP A 119 -2.84 9.55 -5.91
CA ASP A 119 -3.67 9.79 -4.71
C ASP A 119 -2.82 9.94 -3.45
N ILE A 120 -1.72 10.70 -3.57
CA ILE A 120 -0.88 11.03 -2.41
C ILE A 120 -1.60 12.07 -1.56
N LYS A 121 -1.99 11.66 -0.35
CA LYS A 121 -2.62 12.50 0.67
C LYS A 121 -2.28 11.97 2.07
N PRO A 122 -2.45 12.76 3.15
CA PRO A 122 -2.15 12.30 4.50
C PRO A 122 -2.89 11.03 4.93
N GLY A 123 -4.09 10.77 4.39
CA GLY A 123 -4.83 9.53 4.66
C GLY A 123 -4.16 8.27 4.11
N ASN A 124 -3.33 8.41 3.07
CA ASN A 124 -2.63 7.31 2.40
C ASN A 124 -1.16 7.21 2.84
N VAL A 125 -0.80 7.82 3.98
CA VAL A 125 0.52 7.66 4.59
C VAL A 125 0.30 7.20 6.03
N MET A 126 0.83 6.04 6.40
CA MET A 126 0.78 5.53 7.76
C MET A 126 2.15 5.59 8.43
N LEU A 127 2.17 5.97 9.70
CA LEU A 127 3.37 5.99 10.54
C LEU A 127 3.23 4.94 11.64
N GLY A 128 4.22 4.05 11.71
CA GLY A 128 4.34 3.02 12.73
C GLY A 128 4.99 3.49 14.02
N ASP A 129 4.96 2.61 15.01
CA ASP A 129 5.44 2.88 16.36
C ASP A 129 6.97 2.92 16.43
N HIS A 130 7.64 2.19 15.53
CA HIS A 130 9.09 2.01 15.52
C HIS A 130 9.78 2.77 14.36
N GLY A 131 9.10 3.79 13.82
CA GLY A 131 9.65 4.64 12.76
C GLY A 131 9.35 4.15 11.36
N GLU A 132 8.56 3.10 11.20
CA GLU A 132 8.09 2.66 9.90
C GLU A 132 7.17 3.71 9.27
N VAL A 133 7.22 3.82 7.96
CA VAL A 133 6.38 4.73 7.18
C VAL A 133 5.90 3.95 5.98
N TYR A 134 4.62 4.01 5.67
CA TYR A 134 4.03 3.29 4.55
C TYR A 134 3.15 4.21 3.71
N VAL A 135 3.41 4.24 2.41
CA VAL A 135 2.50 4.80 1.40
C VAL A 135 1.51 3.72 1.00
N LEU A 136 0.23 4.03 1.14
CA LEU A 136 -0.90 3.13 0.95
C LEU A 136 -1.65 3.44 -0.35
N ASP A 137 -2.47 2.47 -0.78
CA ASP A 137 -3.49 2.62 -1.83
C ASP A 137 -2.93 3.00 -3.21
N TRP A 138 -2.20 2.06 -3.81
CA TRP A 138 -1.69 2.15 -5.18
C TRP A 138 -2.76 1.87 -6.24
N GLY A 139 -4.05 1.77 -5.87
CA GLY A 139 -5.14 1.37 -6.77
C GLY A 139 -5.40 2.37 -7.90
N LEU A 140 -5.06 3.64 -7.66
CA LEU A 140 -5.12 4.68 -8.68
C LEU A 140 -3.80 4.88 -9.41
N ALA A 141 -2.75 4.08 -9.18
CA ALA A 141 -1.48 4.31 -9.86
C ALA A 141 -1.64 4.19 -11.39
N LYS A 142 -0.98 5.01 -12.22
CA LYS A 142 -0.98 4.87 -13.71
C LYS A 142 0.45 4.75 -14.22
N VAL A 143 0.66 3.91 -15.24
CA VAL A 143 1.96 3.83 -15.92
C VAL A 143 2.02 4.98 -16.94
N ARG A 144 3.12 5.75 -16.92
CA ARG A 144 3.33 6.89 -17.83
C ARG A 144 3.39 6.37 -19.27
N GLY A 145 2.63 7.00 -20.16
CA GLY A 145 2.68 6.72 -21.61
C GLY A 145 1.87 5.51 -22.10
N THR A 146 1.17 4.80 -21.22
CA THR A 146 0.27 3.71 -21.62
C THR A 146 -1.16 3.97 -21.14
N ASP A 147 -2.14 3.78 -22.02
CA ASP A 147 -3.52 3.55 -21.63
C ASP A 147 -3.64 2.06 -21.28
N ASP A 148 -3.65 1.79 -19.97
CA ASP A 148 -3.71 0.49 -19.30
C ASP A 148 -2.65 -0.57 -19.66
N VAL A 149 -1.76 -0.80 -18.69
CA VAL A 149 -0.85 -1.95 -18.68
C VAL A 149 -1.66 -3.21 -18.38
N SER A 150 -2.08 -3.87 -19.46
CA SER A 150 -2.66 -5.22 -19.48
C SER A 150 -1.60 -6.32 -19.60
N SER A 151 -0.30 -6.02 -19.58
CA SER A 151 0.73 -7.03 -19.78
C SER A 151 0.94 -7.91 -18.54
N ARG A 152 0.77 -9.22 -18.73
CA ARG A 152 1.30 -10.24 -17.83
C ARG A 152 2.81 -10.02 -17.66
N PRO A 153 3.38 -10.17 -16.46
CA PRO A 153 4.83 -10.21 -16.33
C PRO A 153 5.33 -11.46 -17.05
N SER A 154 6.27 -11.29 -17.98
CA SER A 154 7.16 -12.37 -18.37
C SER A 154 8.02 -12.69 -17.16
N LEU A 155 7.94 -13.93 -16.65
CA LEU A 155 8.88 -14.42 -15.65
C LEU A 155 10.31 -14.24 -16.21
N PRO A 156 11.26 -13.67 -15.44
CA PRO A 156 12.66 -13.81 -15.81
C PRO A 156 13.01 -15.30 -15.88
N PRO A 157 13.86 -15.73 -16.82
CA PRO A 157 14.31 -17.11 -16.86
C PRO A 157 14.85 -17.50 -15.49
N ALA A 158 14.47 -18.69 -15.02
CA ALA A 158 14.86 -19.20 -13.71
C ALA A 158 16.37 -18.99 -13.50
N LEU A 159 16.74 -18.38 -12.38
CA LEU A 159 18.12 -18.33 -11.93
C LEU A 159 18.62 -19.77 -11.81
N ALA A 160 19.54 -20.13 -12.70
CA ALA A 160 20.28 -21.39 -12.68
C ALA A 160 21.30 -21.42 -11.54
#